data_AF-A0A315ZAA1-F1
#
_entry.id   AF-A0A315ZAA1-F1
#
_cell.length_a   1.000
_cell.length_b   1.000
_cell.length_c   1.000
_cell.angle_alpha   90.00
_cell.angle_beta   90.00
_cell.angle_gamma   90.00
#
_symmetry.space_group_name_H-M   'P 1'
#
loop_
_entity.id
_entity.type
_entity.pdbx_description
1 polymer ?
#
loop_
_entity_poly.entity_id
_entity_poly.type
_entity_poly.pdbx_seq_one_letter_code
_entity_poly.pdbx_strand_id
1 'polypeptide(L)'
;MKKRNSIPFLMAMMLLLSQLSFASKPIAQISKEEATTIAEDAYIFSLPLLLWEKQFQRITYTTEPKGLMAPMGQFGHARRFVDASNKMVVGFNVDVLYSFAGLDLREEPFVLSVPAIEDRYWIMQIINAWNDVPEAPGSRTHGEKACNFLIAGPNWEGQVPEGMELIRSNTNITCIGGRIYCSGEEADYAIVNALQDQVTLTPLSAWGTDFTPPANVPLADIEFPVDVNQAVLSMDVETYFNNTNRILAGSETYKADAPILAQMKKIGLEAGKEFSLDNFDAEVAVGIKAGFAQGHKRLMEIAENLGVIKNGWTVTYEMGRYGADYDLRAGWSYLGLGGNLIEDAFYPLTRVDQNDDELHGDHKYVLTFENGNMPPENAFWSLTMYDADAYLVENPLDRYALSNKTDLKYEADGSLKIYFQHERPSEDKVANWLPAPEGTFMMTLRVYAPKENAQNGEWIPPVVEKQ
;
A
#
# COMPACT_ATOMS: atom_id res chain seq x y z
N MET A 1 -35.17 42.63 -82.87
CA MET A 1 -34.39 41.94 -81.82
C MET A 1 -33.21 41.24 -82.48
N LYS A 2 -32.07 41.94 -82.68
CA LYS A 2 -30.78 41.80 -81.95
C LYS A 2 -30.33 40.32 -81.83
N LYS A 3 -29.46 39.78 -82.70
CA LYS A 3 -28.00 39.98 -82.97
C LYS A 3 -27.05 39.16 -82.06
N ARG A 4 -26.27 38.32 -82.75
CA ARG A 4 -24.80 38.09 -82.71
C ARG A 4 -24.16 37.16 -81.65
N ASN A 5 -23.54 36.11 -82.21
CA ASN A 5 -22.12 35.71 -82.17
C ASN A 5 -21.33 35.67 -80.85
N SER A 6 -20.58 34.56 -80.70
CA SER A 6 -19.10 34.44 -80.53
C SER A 6 -18.61 33.54 -79.37
N ILE A 7 -17.66 32.65 -79.74
CA ILE A 7 -16.79 31.74 -78.95
C ILE A 7 -15.60 32.56 -78.34
N PRO A 8 -14.65 32.10 -77.49
CA PRO A 8 -14.51 31.09 -76.38
C PRO A 8 -13.98 31.72 -75.05
N PHE A 9 -13.79 30.96 -73.94
CA PHE A 9 -12.55 31.00 -73.09
C PHE A 9 -12.56 30.01 -71.90
N LEU A 10 -11.37 29.48 -71.58
CA LEU A 10 -11.01 28.72 -70.38
C LEU A 10 -11.31 29.48 -69.08
N MET A 11 -11.67 28.76 -68.01
CA MET A 11 -11.27 29.16 -66.65
C MET A 11 -11.08 27.91 -65.76
N ALA A 12 -9.82 27.62 -65.44
CA ALA A 12 -9.43 26.67 -64.42
C ALA A 12 -9.73 27.28 -63.04
N MET A 13 -10.51 26.58 -62.22
CA MET A 13 -10.79 26.99 -60.84
C MET A 13 -9.86 26.20 -59.92
N MET A 14 -8.75 26.82 -59.52
CA MET A 14 -7.92 26.36 -58.40
C MET A 14 -8.72 26.53 -57.11
N LEU A 15 -9.09 25.41 -56.48
CA LEU A 15 -9.55 25.37 -55.10
C LEU A 15 -8.32 25.48 -54.18
N LEU A 16 -8.11 26.66 -53.57
CA LEU A 16 -7.23 26.79 -52.42
C LEU A 16 -7.86 26.05 -51.24
N LEU A 17 -7.34 24.85 -50.94
CA LEU A 17 -7.49 24.22 -49.64
C LEU A 17 -6.60 24.97 -48.65
N SER A 18 -7.18 25.89 -47.88
CA SER A 18 -6.53 26.43 -46.69
C SER A 18 -6.40 25.30 -45.67
N GLN A 19 -5.20 24.74 -45.54
CA GLN A 19 -4.85 23.93 -44.37
C GLN A 19 -4.88 24.85 -43.15
N LEU A 20 -5.91 24.70 -42.32
CA LEU A 20 -5.89 25.18 -40.95
C LEU A 20 -4.90 24.29 -40.19
N SER A 21 -3.62 24.66 -40.21
CA SER A 21 -2.68 24.18 -39.21
C SER A 21 -3.21 24.64 -37.85
N PHE A 22 -3.66 23.69 -37.04
CA PHE A 22 -3.72 23.89 -35.60
C PHE A 22 -2.26 24.04 -35.12
N ALA A 23 -1.77 25.28 -35.14
CA ALA A 23 -0.55 25.61 -34.42
C ALA A 23 -0.87 25.40 -32.92
N SER A 24 -0.37 24.30 -32.37
CA SER A 24 -0.24 24.13 -30.93
C SER A 24 0.46 25.37 -30.39
N LYS A 25 -0.17 26.07 -29.44
CA LYS A 25 0.47 27.17 -28.73
C LYS A 25 1.81 26.67 -28.19
N PRO A 26 2.93 27.41 -28.36
CA PRO A 26 4.18 27.01 -27.74
C PRO A 26 3.95 26.93 -26.23
N ILE A 27 4.25 25.75 -25.67
CA ILE A 27 4.42 25.57 -24.23
C ILE A 27 5.37 26.69 -23.77
N ALA A 28 5.07 27.35 -22.65
CA ALA A 28 5.95 28.39 -22.11
C ALA A 28 7.38 27.85 -22.07
N GLN A 29 8.33 28.56 -22.68
CA GLN A 29 9.69 28.06 -22.86
C GLN A 29 10.37 28.04 -21.48
N ILE A 30 10.31 26.90 -20.81
CA ILE A 30 10.97 26.64 -19.52
C ILE A 30 12.46 26.40 -19.74
N SER A 31 13.28 26.66 -18.72
CA SER A 31 14.71 26.34 -18.79
C SER A 31 14.96 24.85 -18.60
N LYS A 32 16.18 24.39 -18.95
CA LYS A 32 16.64 23.03 -18.64
C LYS A 32 16.57 22.72 -17.14
N GLU A 33 16.98 23.67 -16.31
CA GLU A 33 16.99 23.54 -14.84
C GLU A 33 15.57 23.43 -14.30
N GLU A 34 14.66 24.30 -14.77
CA GLU A 34 13.25 24.22 -14.40
C GLU A 34 12.65 22.87 -14.81
N ALA A 35 12.90 22.41 -16.05
CA ALA A 35 12.45 21.10 -16.51
C ALA A 35 13.03 19.93 -15.69
N THR A 36 14.27 20.07 -15.21
CA THR A 36 14.93 19.08 -14.34
C THR A 36 14.19 18.96 -13.01
N THR A 37 13.95 20.09 -12.32
CA THR A 37 13.23 20.08 -11.05
C THR A 37 11.81 19.54 -11.21
N ILE A 38 11.09 19.97 -12.25
CA ILE A 38 9.71 19.51 -12.48
C ILE A 38 9.67 18.00 -12.73
N ALA A 39 10.59 17.45 -13.53
CA ALA A 39 10.62 16.02 -13.82
C ALA A 39 11.03 15.16 -12.60
N GLU A 40 11.92 15.68 -11.75
CA GLU A 40 12.26 15.05 -10.47
C GLU A 40 11.05 14.97 -9.54
N ASP A 41 10.36 16.10 -9.32
CA ASP A 41 9.17 16.14 -8.47
C ASP A 41 8.03 15.30 -9.05
N ALA A 42 7.84 15.33 -10.38
CA ALA A 42 6.84 14.53 -11.07
C ALA A 42 7.06 13.03 -10.91
N TYR A 43 8.32 12.58 -10.93
CA TYR A 43 8.69 11.19 -10.69
C TYR A 43 8.20 10.76 -9.30
N ILE A 44 8.63 11.47 -8.26
CA ILE A 44 8.26 11.19 -6.86
C ILE A 44 6.75 11.23 -6.66
N PHE A 45 6.09 12.29 -7.16
CA PHE A 45 4.65 12.49 -7.01
C PHE A 45 3.82 11.34 -7.57
N SER A 46 4.18 10.84 -8.76
CA SER A 46 3.37 9.86 -9.49
C SER A 46 3.75 8.42 -9.22
N LEU A 47 4.89 8.14 -8.60
CA LEU A 47 5.36 6.79 -8.28
C LEU A 47 4.30 5.90 -7.62
N PRO A 48 3.54 6.37 -6.59
CA PRO A 48 2.52 5.54 -5.94
C PRO A 48 1.48 4.98 -6.91
N LEU A 49 1.03 5.79 -7.88
CA LEU A 49 0.03 5.38 -8.86
C LEU A 49 0.50 4.20 -9.71
N LEU A 50 1.74 4.26 -10.18
CA LEU A 50 2.31 3.22 -11.04
C LEU A 50 2.58 1.94 -10.27
N LEU A 51 3.11 2.06 -9.04
CA LEU A 51 3.35 0.90 -8.16
C LEU A 51 2.03 0.20 -7.81
N TRP A 52 1.00 0.98 -7.44
CA TRP A 52 -0.31 0.42 -7.16
C TRP A 52 -0.94 -0.22 -8.40
N GLU A 53 -0.90 0.41 -9.57
CA GLU A 53 -1.42 -0.21 -10.79
C GLU A 53 -0.77 -1.59 -11.03
N LYS A 54 0.55 -1.68 -10.92
CA LYS A 54 1.27 -2.96 -11.08
C LYS A 54 0.93 -3.96 -9.99
N GLN A 55 0.82 -3.53 -8.74
CA GLN A 55 0.40 -4.38 -7.63
C GLN A 55 -1.03 -4.90 -7.84
N PHE A 56 -1.95 -4.04 -8.26
CA PHE A 56 -3.34 -4.40 -8.57
C PHE A 56 -3.44 -5.41 -9.69
N GLN A 57 -2.73 -5.16 -10.79
CA GLN A 57 -2.66 -6.12 -11.89
C GLN A 57 -2.17 -7.47 -11.34
N ARG A 58 -1.10 -7.48 -10.52
CA ARG A 58 -0.53 -8.71 -9.98
C ARG A 58 -1.51 -9.48 -9.10
N ILE A 59 -2.14 -8.84 -8.11
CA ILE A 59 -3.04 -9.55 -7.18
C ILE A 59 -4.34 -10.02 -7.84
N THR A 60 -4.73 -9.38 -8.96
CA THR A 60 -5.94 -9.73 -9.71
C THR A 60 -5.72 -10.66 -10.89
N TYR A 61 -4.46 -10.96 -11.24
CA TYR A 61 -4.13 -11.84 -12.36
C TYR A 61 -4.23 -13.31 -11.99
N THR A 62 -5.47 -13.74 -11.77
CA THR A 62 -5.84 -15.14 -11.58
C THR A 62 -7.23 -15.36 -12.15
N THR A 63 -7.53 -16.58 -12.59
CA THR A 63 -8.86 -16.91 -13.14
C THR A 63 -9.89 -17.15 -12.04
N GLU A 64 -9.44 -17.49 -10.83
CA GLU A 64 -10.27 -17.80 -9.66
C GLU A 64 -9.51 -17.42 -8.38
N PRO A 65 -10.20 -17.24 -7.23
CA PRO A 65 -9.55 -17.00 -5.96
C PRO A 65 -8.55 -18.10 -5.58
N LYS A 66 -7.31 -17.72 -5.29
CA LYS A 66 -6.23 -18.63 -4.92
C LYS A 66 -5.25 -17.96 -3.96
N GLY A 67 -5.25 -18.40 -2.70
CA GLY A 67 -4.48 -17.73 -1.65
C GLY A 67 -4.89 -16.27 -1.55
N LEU A 68 -3.92 -15.35 -1.60
CA LEU A 68 -4.16 -13.91 -1.53
C LEU A 68 -4.48 -13.25 -2.88
N MET A 69 -4.53 -14.02 -3.97
CA MET A 69 -4.90 -13.51 -5.29
C MET A 69 -6.36 -13.86 -5.58
N ALA A 70 -7.09 -12.97 -6.24
CA ALA A 70 -8.44 -13.24 -6.72
C ALA A 70 -8.80 -12.31 -7.90
N PRO A 71 -9.70 -12.72 -8.80
CA PRO A 71 -10.17 -11.83 -9.86
C PRO A 71 -10.74 -10.53 -9.29
N MET A 72 -10.77 -9.48 -10.10
CA MET A 72 -11.36 -8.19 -9.73
C MET A 72 -12.78 -8.37 -9.15
N GLY A 73 -13.09 -7.69 -8.05
CA GLY A 73 -14.38 -7.79 -7.36
C GLY A 73 -14.56 -9.05 -6.50
N GLN A 74 -13.50 -9.83 -6.28
CA GLN A 74 -13.53 -11.04 -5.45
C GLN A 74 -12.44 -11.00 -4.37
N PHE A 75 -12.65 -11.72 -3.28
CA PHE A 75 -11.64 -11.87 -2.23
C PHE A 75 -10.73 -13.08 -2.45
N GLY A 76 -9.42 -12.86 -2.28
CA GLY A 76 -8.45 -13.90 -1.99
C GLY A 76 -8.18 -13.93 -0.49
N HIS A 77 -8.24 -15.11 0.12
CA HIS A 77 -8.05 -15.31 1.56
C HIS A 77 -6.80 -16.15 1.87
N ALA A 78 -5.95 -15.65 2.77
CA ALA A 78 -5.03 -16.52 3.49
C ALA A 78 -5.82 -17.28 4.54
N ARG A 79 -5.83 -18.62 4.43
CA ARG A 79 -6.60 -19.50 5.31
C ARG A 79 -5.82 -20.01 6.51
N ARG A 80 -4.50 -19.77 6.53
CA ARG A 80 -3.54 -20.16 7.54
C ARG A 80 -2.36 -19.19 7.53
N PHE A 81 -1.60 -19.15 8.62
CA PHE A 81 -0.32 -18.46 8.63
C PHE A 81 0.69 -19.18 7.74
N VAL A 82 1.64 -18.40 7.23
CA VAL A 82 2.81 -18.95 6.56
C VAL A 82 3.79 -19.47 7.61
N ASP A 83 4.53 -20.52 7.28
CA ASP A 83 5.63 -21.02 8.10
C ASP A 83 6.97 -20.45 7.61
N ALA A 84 8.08 -20.80 8.29
CA ALA A 84 9.42 -20.35 7.94
C ALA A 84 9.92 -20.82 6.55
N SER A 85 9.27 -21.81 5.93
CA SER A 85 9.59 -22.23 4.55
C SER A 85 9.04 -21.26 3.50
N ASN A 86 8.10 -20.39 3.87
CA ASN A 86 7.57 -19.38 2.98
C ASN A 86 8.55 -18.22 2.79
N LYS A 87 9.09 -18.12 1.57
CA LYS A 87 9.92 -17.00 1.13
C LYS A 87 9.23 -16.14 0.05
N MET A 88 7.90 -16.24 -0.04
CA MET A 88 7.10 -15.53 -1.06
C MET A 88 6.72 -14.11 -0.64
N VAL A 89 6.65 -13.84 0.66
CA VAL A 89 6.31 -12.52 1.20
C VAL A 89 7.27 -12.16 2.34
N VAL A 90 7.90 -10.99 2.23
CA VAL A 90 8.83 -10.44 3.22
C VAL A 90 8.04 -9.79 4.36
N GLY A 91 8.50 -9.95 5.61
CA GLY A 91 7.93 -9.29 6.80
C GLY A 91 6.52 -9.76 7.18
N PHE A 92 6.10 -10.95 6.75
CA PHE A 92 4.78 -11.48 7.05
C PHE A 92 4.56 -11.59 8.56
N ASN A 93 3.38 -11.21 9.04
CA ASN A 93 3.03 -11.39 10.45
C ASN A 93 2.28 -12.71 10.67
N VAL A 94 2.23 -13.15 11.92
CA VAL A 94 1.56 -14.38 12.36
C VAL A 94 0.46 -14.08 13.37
N ASP A 95 -0.19 -12.92 13.20
CA ASP A 95 -1.20 -12.39 14.12
C ASP A 95 -2.61 -12.37 13.50
N VAL A 96 -2.68 -12.24 12.18
CA VAL A 96 -3.93 -12.00 11.45
C VAL A 96 -3.98 -12.81 10.17
N LEU A 97 -5.16 -13.31 9.81
CA LEU A 97 -5.41 -13.84 8.48
C LEU A 97 -5.84 -12.72 7.54
N TYR A 98 -5.18 -12.67 6.38
CA TYR A 98 -5.39 -11.65 5.38
C TYR A 98 -6.51 -12.02 4.39
N SER A 99 -7.24 -11.00 3.95
CA SER A 99 -8.19 -11.06 2.84
C SER A 99 -7.93 -9.88 1.91
N PHE A 100 -7.56 -10.12 0.65
CA PHE A 100 -7.35 -9.05 -0.33
C PHE A 100 -8.39 -9.09 -1.43
N ALA A 101 -8.84 -7.90 -1.86
CA ALA A 101 -9.66 -7.75 -3.06
C ALA A 101 -9.24 -6.50 -3.83
N GLY A 102 -9.05 -6.63 -5.13
CA GLY A 102 -8.96 -5.49 -6.04
C GLY A 102 -10.35 -5.10 -6.54
N LEU A 103 -10.63 -3.80 -6.61
CA LEU A 103 -11.86 -3.23 -7.16
C LEU A 103 -11.54 -2.29 -8.32
N ASP A 104 -12.40 -2.32 -9.34
CA ASP A 104 -12.46 -1.35 -10.43
C ASP A 104 -13.80 -0.64 -10.37
N LEU A 105 -13.77 0.61 -9.94
CA LEU A 105 -14.92 1.43 -9.60
C LEU A 105 -15.37 2.34 -10.76
N ARG A 106 -14.84 2.12 -11.98
CA ARG A 106 -15.18 2.92 -13.17
C ARG A 106 -16.63 2.78 -13.59
N GLU A 107 -17.14 1.55 -13.61
CA GLU A 107 -18.48 1.25 -14.11
C GLU A 107 -19.53 1.40 -13.00
N GLU A 108 -19.26 0.87 -11.81
CA GLU A 108 -20.16 0.95 -10.67
C GLU A 108 -19.45 0.77 -9.31
N PRO A 109 -20.06 1.23 -8.21
CA PRO A 109 -19.62 0.92 -6.85
C PRO A 109 -19.77 -0.55 -6.48
N PHE A 110 -19.09 -0.96 -5.41
CA PHE A 110 -19.26 -2.26 -4.76
C PHE A 110 -19.77 -2.09 -3.33
N VAL A 111 -20.67 -2.98 -2.91
CA VAL A 111 -21.07 -3.14 -1.52
C VAL A 111 -20.15 -4.17 -0.87
N LEU A 112 -19.39 -3.72 0.12
CA LEU A 112 -18.64 -4.57 1.05
C LEU A 112 -19.55 -4.91 2.24
N SER A 113 -19.87 -6.19 2.40
CA SER A 113 -20.60 -6.70 3.56
C SER A 113 -19.63 -7.39 4.51
N VAL A 114 -19.61 -6.97 5.76
CA VAL A 114 -18.83 -7.58 6.85
C VAL A 114 -19.82 -8.18 7.85
N PRO A 115 -19.67 -9.46 8.22
CA PRO A 115 -20.54 -10.08 9.22
C PRO A 115 -20.31 -9.46 10.61
N ALA A 116 -21.14 -9.83 11.58
CA ALA A 116 -20.81 -9.56 12.97
C ALA A 116 -19.52 -10.32 13.34
N ILE A 117 -18.56 -9.63 13.96
CA ILE A 117 -17.28 -10.20 14.39
C ILE A 117 -17.11 -9.84 15.86
N GLU A 118 -17.46 -10.78 16.74
CA GLU A 118 -17.44 -10.61 18.19
C GLU A 118 -16.04 -10.88 18.76
N ASP A 119 -15.68 -10.14 19.82
CA ASP A 119 -14.48 -10.36 20.64
C ASP A 119 -13.14 -10.47 19.87
N ARG A 120 -13.03 -9.85 18.69
CA ARG A 120 -11.88 -10.02 17.80
C ARG A 120 -11.47 -8.74 17.10
N TYR A 121 -10.16 -8.55 16.97
CA TYR A 121 -9.62 -7.50 16.11
C TYR A 121 -9.88 -7.84 14.64
N TRP A 122 -10.47 -6.90 13.92
CA TRP A 122 -10.62 -6.97 12.48
C TRP A 122 -10.53 -5.58 11.86
N ILE A 123 -10.01 -5.50 10.64
CA ILE A 123 -10.06 -4.30 9.79
C ILE A 123 -10.27 -4.69 8.34
N MET A 124 -11.02 -3.88 7.59
CA MET A 124 -11.19 -3.94 6.15
C MET A 124 -10.68 -2.63 5.54
N GLN A 125 -9.36 -2.48 5.53
CA GLN A 125 -8.70 -1.25 5.12
C GLN A 125 -8.93 -0.98 3.63
N ILE A 126 -9.45 0.21 3.28
CA ILE A 126 -9.62 0.63 1.89
C ILE A 126 -8.38 1.43 1.48
N ILE A 127 -7.74 1.06 0.38
CA ILE A 127 -6.49 1.68 -0.07
C ILE A 127 -6.65 2.12 -1.52
N ASN A 128 -6.44 3.40 -1.78
CA ASN A 128 -6.53 3.96 -3.13
C ASN A 128 -5.16 3.90 -3.84
N ALA A 129 -5.11 4.20 -5.14
CA ALA A 129 -3.85 4.10 -5.91
C ALA A 129 -2.82 5.18 -5.54
N TRP A 130 -3.18 6.19 -4.73
CA TRP A 130 -2.22 7.12 -4.13
C TRP A 130 -1.47 6.52 -2.93
N ASN A 131 -1.77 5.26 -2.56
CA ASN A 131 -1.34 4.60 -1.32
C ASN A 131 -1.98 5.19 -0.05
N ASP A 132 -2.94 6.11 -0.20
CA ASP A 132 -3.70 6.63 0.93
C ASP A 132 -4.81 5.67 1.33
N VAL A 133 -5.19 5.78 2.61
CA VAL A 133 -6.23 4.98 3.24
C VAL A 133 -7.42 5.90 3.49
N PRO A 134 -8.37 6.03 2.55
CA PRO A 134 -9.55 6.88 2.74
C PRO A 134 -10.34 6.47 3.97
N GLU A 135 -10.49 5.17 4.23
CA GLU A 135 -11.18 4.66 5.41
C GLU A 135 -10.68 3.26 5.78
N ALA A 136 -10.74 2.92 7.07
CA ALA A 136 -10.38 1.61 7.60
C ALA A 136 -11.46 1.10 8.58
N PRO A 137 -12.64 0.69 8.08
CA PRO A 137 -13.66 0.10 8.93
C PRO A 137 -13.12 -1.15 9.63
N GLY A 138 -13.40 -1.27 10.92
CA GLY A 138 -12.82 -2.32 11.76
C GLY A 138 -13.43 -2.34 13.15
N SER A 139 -12.95 -3.27 13.99
CA SER A 139 -13.40 -3.41 15.37
C SER A 139 -13.23 -2.11 16.19
N ARG A 140 -12.20 -1.30 15.89
CA ARG A 140 -11.99 0.02 16.52
C ARG A 140 -13.10 1.02 16.19
N THR A 141 -13.58 1.04 14.95
CA THR A 141 -14.53 2.06 14.45
C THR A 141 -15.97 1.59 14.51
N HIS A 142 -16.22 0.28 14.39
CA HIS A 142 -17.55 -0.30 14.23
C HIS A 142 -17.89 -1.38 15.27
N GLY A 143 -16.91 -1.80 16.08
CA GLY A 143 -17.10 -2.85 17.08
C GLY A 143 -17.44 -4.19 16.43
N GLU A 144 -18.46 -4.83 16.96
CA GLU A 144 -18.82 -6.22 16.63
C GLU A 144 -19.97 -6.34 15.62
N LYS A 145 -20.56 -5.21 15.23
CA LYS A 145 -21.78 -5.19 14.43
C LYS A 145 -21.50 -5.60 12.98
N ALA A 146 -22.46 -6.30 12.38
CA ALA A 146 -22.49 -6.45 10.94
C ALA A 146 -22.64 -5.08 10.27
N CYS A 147 -21.89 -4.86 9.19
CA CYS A 147 -21.82 -3.57 8.49
C CYS A 147 -21.86 -3.77 6.98
N ASN A 148 -22.48 -2.82 6.27
CA ASN A 148 -22.44 -2.71 4.82
C ASN A 148 -21.85 -1.35 4.44
N PHE A 149 -20.82 -1.38 3.61
CA PHE A 149 -20.15 -0.18 3.10
C PHE A 149 -20.30 -0.12 1.58
N LEU A 150 -20.71 1.04 1.06
CA LEU A 150 -20.69 1.30 -0.36
C LEU A 150 -19.35 1.93 -0.74
N ILE A 151 -18.51 1.19 -1.45
CA ILE A 151 -17.21 1.67 -1.94
C ILE A 151 -17.41 2.21 -3.35
N ALA A 152 -17.25 3.51 -3.52
CA ALA A 152 -17.51 4.21 -4.77
C ALA A 152 -16.26 4.94 -5.30
N GLY A 153 -16.11 4.97 -6.63
CA GLY A 153 -15.07 5.73 -7.31
C GLY A 153 -15.31 7.24 -7.23
N PRO A 154 -14.31 8.04 -7.65
CA PRO A 154 -14.35 9.51 -7.50
C PRO A 154 -15.55 10.14 -8.23
N ASN A 155 -15.92 9.60 -9.40
CA ASN A 155 -16.94 10.18 -10.28
C ASN A 155 -18.37 9.67 -10.03
N TRP A 156 -18.58 8.83 -9.02
CA TRP A 156 -19.92 8.27 -8.77
C TRP A 156 -20.82 9.28 -8.04
N GLU A 157 -21.99 9.55 -8.64
CA GLU A 157 -23.00 10.53 -8.18
C GLU A 157 -24.34 9.89 -7.80
N GLY A 158 -24.39 8.56 -7.64
CA GLY A 158 -25.62 7.85 -7.30
C GLY A 158 -26.08 8.07 -5.85
N GLN A 159 -27.21 7.45 -5.51
CA GLN A 159 -27.74 7.43 -4.14
C GLN A 159 -27.18 6.24 -3.37
N VAL A 160 -26.75 6.49 -2.13
CA VAL A 160 -26.32 5.44 -1.21
C VAL A 160 -27.56 4.69 -0.72
N PRO A 161 -27.63 3.35 -0.87
CA PRO A 161 -28.75 2.58 -0.32
C PRO A 161 -28.91 2.78 1.19
N GLU A 162 -30.14 2.69 1.67
CA GLU A 162 -30.45 2.87 3.09
C GLU A 162 -29.67 1.87 3.97
N GLY A 163 -29.11 2.36 5.07
CA GLY A 163 -28.36 1.54 6.03
C GLY A 163 -26.90 1.25 5.65
N MET A 164 -26.39 1.87 4.57
CA MET A 164 -24.98 1.79 4.19
C MET A 164 -24.21 3.07 4.49
N GLU A 165 -22.93 2.92 4.79
CA GLU A 165 -21.97 4.02 4.83
C GLU A 165 -21.22 4.13 3.48
N LEU A 166 -21.05 5.34 2.97
CA LEU A 166 -20.30 5.59 1.74
C LEU A 166 -18.82 5.75 2.05
N ILE A 167 -17.98 4.90 1.45
CA ILE A 167 -16.54 5.08 1.40
C ILE A 167 -16.17 5.50 -0.03
N ARG A 168 -15.74 6.76 -0.18
CA ARG A 168 -15.31 7.27 -1.48
C ARG A 168 -13.81 7.08 -1.65
N SER A 169 -13.42 6.36 -2.71
CA SER A 169 -12.04 6.33 -3.16
C SER A 169 -11.78 7.48 -4.12
N ASN A 170 -10.64 8.17 -3.95
CA ASN A 170 -10.15 9.16 -4.89
C ASN A 170 -9.73 8.55 -6.23
N THR A 171 -9.52 7.23 -6.31
CA THR A 171 -9.08 6.56 -7.55
C THR A 171 -10.07 5.48 -7.93
N ASN A 172 -10.22 5.22 -9.23
CA ASN A 172 -11.10 4.15 -9.68
C ASN A 172 -10.59 2.75 -9.31
N ILE A 173 -9.27 2.56 -9.23
CA ILE A 173 -8.70 1.31 -8.77
C ILE A 173 -8.43 1.41 -7.26
N THR A 174 -8.93 0.43 -6.50
CA THR A 174 -8.90 0.41 -5.03
C THR A 174 -8.69 -1.01 -4.52
N CYS A 175 -7.97 -1.16 -3.41
CA CYS A 175 -7.70 -2.43 -2.74
C CYS A 175 -8.44 -2.46 -1.42
N ILE A 176 -8.89 -3.64 -1.03
CA ILE A 176 -9.29 -3.93 0.35
C ILE A 176 -8.19 -4.79 0.97
N GLY A 177 -7.56 -4.28 2.03
CA GLY A 177 -6.63 -5.00 2.90
C GLY A 177 -7.33 -5.48 4.17
N GLY A 178 -8.03 -6.61 4.07
CA GLY A 178 -8.71 -7.27 5.18
C GLY A 178 -7.73 -7.98 6.11
N ARG A 179 -7.90 -7.83 7.42
CA ARG A 179 -7.11 -8.50 8.45
C ARG A 179 -8.03 -8.91 9.59
N ILE A 180 -8.03 -10.18 9.98
CA ILE A 180 -8.79 -10.69 11.13
C ILE A 180 -7.82 -11.42 12.06
N TYR A 181 -7.79 -11.07 13.35
CA TYR A 181 -6.93 -11.74 14.32
C TYR A 181 -7.18 -13.25 14.36
N CYS A 182 -6.11 -14.03 14.46
CA CYS A 182 -6.16 -15.48 14.60
C CYS A 182 -5.09 -15.91 15.61
N SER A 183 -5.41 -16.81 16.53
CA SER A 183 -4.44 -17.30 17.53
C SER A 183 -3.38 -18.22 16.91
N GLY A 184 -3.66 -18.80 15.75
CA GLY A 184 -2.82 -19.83 15.10
C GLY A 184 -3.15 -21.25 15.55
N GLU A 185 -4.11 -21.43 16.46
CA GLU A 185 -4.63 -22.75 16.83
C GLU A 185 -5.58 -23.31 15.76
N GLU A 186 -5.59 -24.64 15.58
CA GLU A 186 -6.44 -25.30 14.57
C GLU A 186 -7.92 -24.94 14.70
N ALA A 187 -8.42 -24.83 15.94
CA ALA A 187 -9.80 -24.46 16.19
C ALA A 187 -10.09 -23.01 15.75
N ASP A 188 -9.16 -22.09 15.98
CA ASP A 188 -9.36 -20.67 15.64
C ASP A 188 -9.23 -20.41 14.14
N TYR A 189 -8.38 -21.16 13.43
CA TYR A 189 -8.35 -21.12 11.96
C TYR A 189 -9.72 -21.43 11.34
N ALA A 190 -10.43 -22.44 11.86
CA ALA A 190 -11.75 -22.78 11.35
C ALA A 190 -12.77 -21.64 11.56
N ILE A 191 -12.70 -20.96 12.72
CA ILE A 191 -13.57 -19.82 13.04
C ILE A 191 -13.27 -18.65 12.09
N VAL A 192 -12.01 -18.26 11.95
CA VAL A 192 -11.62 -17.12 11.12
C VAL A 192 -11.88 -17.39 9.64
N ASN A 193 -11.67 -18.62 9.16
CA ASN A 193 -12.00 -18.99 7.79
C ASN A 193 -13.51 -18.87 7.51
N ALA A 194 -14.36 -19.28 8.46
CA ALA A 194 -15.81 -19.11 8.34
C ALA A 194 -16.25 -17.63 8.39
N LEU A 195 -15.53 -16.78 9.11
CA LEU A 195 -15.76 -15.32 9.07
C LEU A 195 -15.34 -14.73 7.72
N GLN A 196 -14.18 -15.11 7.20
CA GLN A 196 -13.71 -14.69 5.86
C GLN A 196 -14.72 -15.06 4.77
N ASP A 197 -15.32 -16.26 4.83
CA ASP A 197 -16.33 -16.72 3.87
C ASP A 197 -17.62 -15.88 3.87
N GLN A 198 -17.88 -15.18 4.97
CA GLN A 198 -19.05 -14.30 5.12
C GLN A 198 -18.75 -12.85 4.74
N VAL A 199 -17.49 -12.48 4.49
CA VAL A 199 -17.13 -11.15 3.98
C VAL A 199 -17.31 -11.16 2.46
N THR A 200 -18.26 -10.37 1.95
CA THR A 200 -18.65 -10.43 0.53
C THR A 200 -18.51 -9.08 -0.16
N LEU A 201 -18.29 -9.14 -1.49
CA LEU A 201 -18.36 -8.01 -2.40
C LEU A 201 -19.49 -8.23 -3.39
N THR A 202 -20.39 -7.26 -3.49
CA THR A 202 -21.52 -7.29 -4.41
C THR A 202 -21.52 -6.00 -5.24
N PRO A 203 -21.49 -6.05 -6.59
CA PRO A 203 -21.70 -4.86 -7.41
C PRO A 203 -23.02 -4.18 -7.04
N LEU A 204 -23.06 -2.86 -6.97
CA LEU A 204 -24.25 -2.12 -6.52
C LEU A 204 -25.49 -2.48 -7.35
N SER A 205 -25.35 -2.70 -8.66
CA SER A 205 -26.42 -3.12 -9.56
C SER A 205 -27.04 -4.48 -9.21
N ALA A 206 -26.31 -5.33 -8.50
CA ALA A 206 -26.74 -6.65 -8.06
C ALA A 206 -27.14 -6.69 -6.57
N TRP A 207 -27.08 -5.56 -5.86
CA TRP A 207 -27.44 -5.49 -4.45
C TRP A 207 -28.91 -5.89 -4.22
N GLY A 208 -29.16 -6.75 -3.21
CA GLY A 208 -30.50 -7.28 -2.92
C GLY A 208 -30.94 -8.44 -3.81
N THR A 209 -30.03 -9.00 -4.61
CA THR A 209 -30.24 -10.21 -5.41
C THR A 209 -29.36 -11.37 -4.91
N ASP A 210 -29.61 -12.59 -5.38
CA ASP A 210 -28.75 -13.76 -5.11
C ASP A 210 -27.48 -13.73 -5.99
N PHE A 211 -26.68 -12.67 -5.84
CA PHE A 211 -25.45 -12.50 -6.61
C PHE A 211 -24.40 -13.55 -6.21
N THR A 212 -23.75 -14.14 -7.19
CA THR A 212 -22.56 -14.98 -7.00
C THR A 212 -21.50 -14.51 -7.98
N PRO A 213 -20.27 -14.23 -7.53
CA PRO A 213 -19.21 -13.82 -8.43
C PRO A 213 -18.89 -14.92 -9.45
N PRO A 214 -18.41 -14.57 -10.67
CA PRO A 214 -18.03 -15.56 -11.66
C PRO A 214 -16.95 -16.52 -11.12
N ALA A 215 -17.19 -17.82 -11.23
CA ALA A 215 -16.24 -18.84 -10.78
C ALA A 215 -14.93 -18.87 -11.60
N ASN A 216 -14.97 -18.37 -12.85
CA ASN A 216 -13.79 -18.25 -13.69
C ASN A 216 -13.83 -16.93 -14.48
N VAL A 217 -12.76 -16.15 -14.38
CA VAL A 217 -12.58 -14.89 -15.09
C VAL A 217 -11.42 -15.04 -16.09
N PRO A 218 -11.64 -14.75 -17.39
CA PRO A 218 -10.57 -14.81 -18.38
C PRO A 218 -9.43 -13.84 -18.05
N LEU A 219 -8.19 -14.30 -18.22
CA LEU A 219 -7.01 -13.45 -18.10
C LEU A 219 -6.83 -12.60 -19.37
N ALA A 220 -6.41 -11.35 -19.18
CA ALA A 220 -5.89 -10.54 -20.27
C ALA A 220 -4.56 -11.12 -20.76
N ASP A 221 -4.28 -11.06 -22.06
CA ASP A 221 -3.00 -11.50 -22.64
C ASP A 221 -1.91 -10.46 -22.38
N ILE A 222 -1.37 -10.46 -21.16
CA ILE A 222 -0.32 -9.54 -20.71
C ILE A 222 0.76 -10.28 -19.92
N GLU A 223 2.01 -9.87 -20.08
CA GLU A 223 3.11 -10.36 -19.26
C GLU A 223 3.14 -9.67 -17.90
N PHE A 224 3.31 -10.48 -16.85
CA PHE A 224 3.37 -9.99 -15.48
C PHE A 224 4.81 -9.87 -14.99
N PRO A 225 5.19 -8.71 -14.44
CA PRO A 225 6.48 -8.61 -13.80
C PRO A 225 6.48 -9.48 -12.53
N VAL A 226 7.59 -10.19 -12.31
CA VAL A 226 7.83 -10.96 -11.08
C VAL A 226 7.94 -10.02 -9.87
N ASP A 227 8.49 -8.82 -10.09
CA ASP A 227 8.72 -7.79 -9.07
C ASP A 227 8.08 -6.46 -9.51
N VAL A 228 7.18 -5.95 -8.68
CA VAL A 228 6.40 -4.72 -8.94
C VAL A 228 7.30 -3.47 -8.96
N ASN A 229 8.25 -3.38 -8.04
CA ASN A 229 9.17 -2.25 -7.98
C ASN A 229 10.05 -2.23 -9.22
N GLN A 230 10.69 -3.34 -9.57
CA GLN A 230 11.51 -3.45 -10.78
C GLN A 230 10.73 -3.12 -12.04
N ALA A 231 9.45 -3.53 -12.13
CA ALA A 231 8.60 -3.24 -13.28
C ALA A 231 8.40 -1.73 -13.52
N VAL A 232 8.31 -0.95 -12.45
CA VAL A 232 8.09 0.50 -12.51
C VAL A 232 9.40 1.24 -12.65
N LEU A 233 10.41 0.86 -11.85
CA LEU A 233 11.70 1.55 -11.80
C LEU A 233 12.55 1.35 -13.06
N SER A 234 12.27 0.30 -13.85
CA SER A 234 12.94 0.05 -15.14
C SER A 234 12.29 0.75 -16.34
N MET A 235 11.14 1.43 -16.15
CA MET A 235 10.49 2.15 -17.24
C MET A 235 11.36 3.30 -17.74
N ASP A 236 11.40 3.48 -19.05
CA ASP A 236 11.93 4.72 -19.61
C ASP A 236 11.00 5.91 -19.30
N VAL A 237 11.55 7.11 -19.44
CA VAL A 237 10.86 8.37 -19.08
C VAL A 237 9.54 8.57 -19.83
N GLU A 238 9.45 8.18 -21.11
CA GLU A 238 8.22 8.37 -21.89
C GLU A 238 7.16 7.36 -21.45
N THR A 239 7.54 6.09 -21.30
CA THR A 239 6.64 5.04 -20.82
C THR A 239 6.09 5.37 -19.44
N TYR A 240 6.96 5.80 -18.51
CA TYR A 240 6.57 6.17 -17.16
C TYR A 240 5.57 7.34 -17.17
N PHE A 241 5.89 8.44 -17.85
CA PHE A 241 5.04 9.62 -17.85
C PHE A 241 3.74 9.47 -18.67
N ASN A 242 3.73 8.64 -19.72
CA ASN A 242 2.48 8.25 -20.37
C ASN A 242 1.58 7.44 -19.43
N ASN A 243 2.14 6.51 -18.65
CA ASN A 243 1.39 5.80 -17.62
C ASN A 243 0.86 6.75 -16.55
N THR A 244 1.66 7.71 -16.08
CA THR A 244 1.22 8.77 -15.16
C THR A 244 -0.01 9.50 -15.70
N ASN A 245 0.07 10.03 -16.92
CA ASN A 245 -1.04 10.78 -17.52
C ASN A 245 -2.30 9.92 -17.70
N ARG A 246 -2.14 8.66 -18.10
CA ARG A 246 -3.25 7.70 -18.25
C ARG A 246 -3.94 7.43 -16.92
N ILE A 247 -3.20 7.17 -15.84
CA ILE A 247 -3.78 6.86 -14.52
C ILE A 247 -4.44 8.11 -13.92
N LEU A 248 -3.83 9.29 -14.10
CA LEU A 248 -4.40 10.57 -13.67
C LEU A 248 -5.78 10.86 -14.31
N ALA A 249 -6.05 10.37 -15.53
CA ALA A 249 -7.35 10.56 -16.18
C ALA A 249 -8.51 9.90 -15.41
N GLY A 250 -8.22 8.86 -14.62
CA GLY A 250 -9.19 8.12 -13.80
C GLY A 250 -9.03 8.35 -12.29
N SER A 251 -8.30 9.38 -11.88
CA SER A 251 -7.95 9.61 -10.48
C SER A 251 -8.27 11.07 -10.09
N GLU A 252 -9.03 11.24 -9.02
CA GLU A 252 -9.15 12.51 -8.32
C GLU A 252 -7.85 12.78 -7.55
N THR A 253 -7.27 13.94 -7.78
CA THR A 253 -6.11 14.46 -7.03
C THR A 253 -6.59 15.25 -5.82
N TYR A 254 -5.76 15.35 -4.79
CA TYR A 254 -6.07 16.18 -3.63
C TYR A 254 -5.97 17.66 -3.94
N LYS A 255 -6.69 18.48 -3.18
CA LYS A 255 -6.60 19.95 -3.29
C LYS A 255 -5.16 20.46 -3.11
N ALA A 256 -4.39 19.79 -2.26
CA ALA A 256 -2.99 20.13 -2.00
C ALA A 256 -2.07 19.84 -3.19
N ASP A 257 -2.51 19.03 -4.16
CA ASP A 257 -1.73 18.67 -5.36
C ASP A 257 -1.74 19.78 -6.42
N ALA A 258 -2.62 20.78 -6.31
CA ALA A 258 -2.76 21.83 -7.32
C ALA A 258 -1.44 22.53 -7.71
N PRO A 259 -0.52 22.89 -6.78
CA PRO A 259 0.76 23.49 -7.13
C PRO A 259 1.68 22.57 -7.95
N ILE A 260 1.81 21.29 -7.57
CA ILE A 260 2.68 20.34 -8.28
C ILE A 260 2.12 19.99 -9.65
N LEU A 261 0.80 19.82 -9.76
CA LEU A 261 0.12 19.58 -11.04
C LEU A 261 0.30 20.76 -12.01
N ALA A 262 0.29 22.01 -11.50
CA ALA A 262 0.55 23.18 -12.32
C ALA A 262 2.00 23.21 -12.86
N GLN A 263 2.98 22.71 -12.09
CA GLN A 263 4.35 22.55 -12.56
C GLN A 263 4.47 21.42 -13.59
N MET A 264 3.94 20.24 -13.27
CA MET A 264 3.90 19.06 -14.14
C MET A 264 3.33 19.37 -15.53
N LYS A 265 2.26 20.18 -15.59
CA LYS A 265 1.66 20.63 -16.86
C LYS A 265 2.63 21.36 -17.79
N LYS A 266 3.65 22.06 -17.26
CA LYS A 266 4.66 22.76 -18.08
C LYS A 266 5.55 21.81 -18.87
N ILE A 267 5.74 20.57 -18.40
CA ILE A 267 6.47 19.52 -19.12
C ILE A 267 5.51 18.51 -19.77
N GLY A 268 4.24 18.89 -20.02
CA GLY A 268 3.29 18.05 -20.74
C GLY A 268 2.68 16.91 -19.92
N LEU A 269 2.82 16.93 -18.58
CA LEU A 269 2.16 15.98 -17.71
C LEU A 269 0.79 16.50 -17.29
N GLU A 270 -0.24 15.94 -17.89
CA GLU A 270 -1.63 16.31 -17.69
C GLU A 270 -2.52 15.09 -17.93
N ALA A 271 -3.57 14.95 -17.11
CA ALA A 271 -4.49 13.82 -17.16
C ALA A 271 -4.98 13.52 -18.58
N GLY A 272 -4.75 12.29 -19.04
CA GLY A 272 -5.19 11.76 -20.34
C GLY A 272 -4.43 12.27 -21.55
N LYS A 273 -3.32 13.03 -21.38
CA LYS A 273 -2.48 13.49 -22.49
C LYS A 273 -1.37 12.51 -22.81
N GLU A 274 -1.00 12.43 -24.08
CA GLU A 274 0.24 11.79 -24.51
C GLU A 274 1.44 12.68 -24.13
N PHE A 275 2.49 12.05 -23.60
CA PHE A 275 3.77 12.65 -23.32
C PHE A 275 4.80 12.15 -24.34
N SER A 276 5.55 13.08 -24.92
CA SER A 276 6.72 12.76 -25.74
C SER A 276 7.78 13.84 -25.61
N LEU A 277 9.03 13.41 -25.51
CA LEU A 277 10.20 14.27 -25.46
C LEU A 277 10.42 15.06 -26.75
N ASP A 278 9.90 14.56 -27.88
CA ASP A 278 10.01 15.22 -29.19
C ASP A 278 9.22 16.54 -29.24
N ASN A 279 8.33 16.78 -28.27
CA ASN A 279 7.61 18.04 -28.13
C ASN A 279 8.44 19.17 -27.50
N PHE A 280 9.69 18.91 -27.11
CA PHE A 280 10.55 19.86 -26.40
C PHE A 280 11.85 20.13 -27.16
N ASP A 281 12.41 21.33 -26.96
CA ASP A 281 13.76 21.66 -27.42
C ASP A 281 14.78 20.70 -26.75
N ALA A 282 15.89 20.43 -27.45
CA ALA A 282 16.89 19.44 -27.03
C ALA A 282 17.41 19.66 -25.60
N GLU A 283 17.61 20.90 -25.17
CA GLU A 283 18.08 21.21 -23.81
C GLU A 283 17.02 20.91 -22.74
N VAL A 284 15.75 21.17 -23.03
CA VAL A 284 14.63 20.86 -22.13
C VAL A 284 14.44 19.36 -22.03
N ALA A 285 14.48 18.63 -23.15
CA ALA A 285 14.42 17.16 -23.16
C ALA A 285 15.57 16.53 -22.35
N VAL A 286 16.78 17.11 -22.42
CA VAL A 286 17.91 16.71 -21.55
C VAL A 286 17.61 16.99 -20.07
N GLY A 287 17.02 18.14 -19.75
CA GLY A 287 16.58 18.48 -18.40
C GLY A 287 15.57 17.47 -17.84
N ILE A 288 14.53 17.14 -18.61
CA ILE A 288 13.51 16.16 -18.21
C ILE A 288 14.14 14.79 -17.90
N LYS A 289 15.01 14.29 -18.78
CA LYS A 289 15.72 13.02 -18.55
C LYS A 289 16.60 13.06 -17.29
N ALA A 290 17.30 14.18 -17.08
CA ALA A 290 18.15 14.36 -15.90
C ALA A 290 17.32 14.42 -14.61
N GLY A 291 16.17 15.10 -14.63
CA GLY A 291 15.25 15.18 -13.51
C GLY A 291 14.62 13.84 -13.17
N PHE A 292 14.21 13.07 -14.18
CA PHE A 292 13.71 11.71 -14.00
C PHE A 292 14.73 10.81 -13.29
N ALA A 293 16.00 10.84 -13.72
CA ALA A 293 17.07 10.08 -13.07
C ALA A 293 17.37 10.59 -11.64
N GLN A 294 17.26 11.89 -11.40
CA GLN A 294 17.38 12.48 -10.06
C GLN A 294 16.24 12.03 -9.14
N GLY A 295 15.01 11.97 -9.64
CA GLY A 295 13.85 11.47 -8.90
C GLY A 295 14.04 10.03 -8.45
N HIS A 296 14.59 9.17 -9.31
CA HIS A 296 14.95 7.80 -8.93
C HIS A 296 16.00 7.76 -7.82
N LYS A 297 17.04 8.60 -7.89
CA LYS A 297 18.06 8.69 -6.83
C LYS A 297 17.46 9.20 -5.51
N ARG A 298 16.64 10.26 -5.57
CA ARG A 298 15.93 10.83 -4.43
C ARG A 298 15.04 9.79 -3.76
N LEU A 299 14.35 8.94 -4.52
CA LEU A 299 13.55 7.84 -3.98
C LEU A 299 14.39 6.89 -3.12
N MET A 300 15.57 6.50 -3.58
CA MET A 300 16.45 5.60 -2.83
C MET A 300 16.92 6.25 -1.53
N GLU A 301 17.30 7.54 -1.57
CA GLU A 301 17.69 8.31 -0.38
C GLU A 301 16.52 8.44 0.61
N ILE A 302 15.30 8.68 0.14
CA ILE A 302 14.10 8.72 0.98
C ILE A 302 13.88 7.36 1.66
N ALA A 303 13.95 6.26 0.89
CA ALA A 303 13.68 4.92 1.38
C ALA A 303 14.70 4.49 2.46
N GLU A 304 15.97 4.85 2.31
CA GLU A 304 17.02 4.58 3.29
C GLU A 304 16.81 5.32 4.63
N ASN A 305 16.13 6.47 4.60
CA ASN A 305 15.97 7.37 5.75
C ASN A 305 14.51 7.44 6.25
N LEU A 306 13.68 6.46 5.91
CA LEU A 306 12.26 6.48 6.24
C LEU A 306 12.02 6.20 7.74
N GLY A 307 11.22 7.05 8.38
CA GLY A 307 10.88 6.95 9.80
C GLY A 307 11.86 7.69 10.71
N VAL A 308 11.70 7.52 12.02
CA VAL A 308 12.55 8.15 13.03
C VAL A 308 13.09 7.07 13.95
N ILE A 309 14.38 7.13 14.30
CA ILE A 309 14.97 6.20 15.26
C ILE A 309 14.76 6.74 16.67
N LYS A 310 14.15 5.94 17.55
CA LYS A 310 14.03 6.19 18.99
C LYS A 310 14.30 4.90 19.76
N ASN A 311 15.21 4.93 20.74
CA ASN A 311 15.59 3.74 21.53
C ASN A 311 16.05 2.53 20.68
N GLY A 312 16.69 2.75 19.53
CA GLY A 312 17.06 1.68 18.60
C GLY A 312 15.90 1.13 17.75
N TRP A 313 14.70 1.73 17.83
CA TRP A 313 13.54 1.38 17.02
C TRP A 313 13.28 2.42 15.95
N THR A 314 13.18 1.99 14.69
CA THR A 314 12.60 2.79 13.61
C THR A 314 11.08 2.84 13.81
N VAL A 315 10.54 4.04 14.03
CA VAL A 315 9.13 4.31 14.29
C VAL A 315 8.53 5.27 13.27
N THR A 316 7.26 5.05 12.93
CA THR A 316 6.58 5.69 11.81
C THR A 316 5.11 5.95 12.15
N TYR A 317 4.57 7.11 11.80
CA TYR A 317 3.25 7.57 12.28
C TYR A 317 2.25 7.94 11.17
N GLU A 318 2.72 8.50 10.06
CA GLU A 318 1.86 9.15 9.06
C GLU A 318 1.49 8.22 7.87
N MET A 319 1.57 6.89 8.04
CA MET A 319 1.20 5.93 6.99
C MET A 319 -0.27 6.06 6.61
N GLY A 320 -0.56 6.04 5.30
CA GLY A 320 -1.91 6.12 4.75
C GLY A 320 -2.58 7.51 4.80
N ARG A 321 -1.89 8.54 5.31
CA ARG A 321 -2.34 9.94 5.31
C ARG A 321 -1.19 10.90 5.00
N TYR A 322 -0.70 10.86 3.77
CA TYR A 322 0.54 11.58 3.42
C TYR A 322 0.34 13.07 3.12
N GLY A 323 -0.87 13.47 2.73
CA GLY A 323 -1.14 14.85 2.33
C GLY A 323 -0.24 15.29 1.16
N ALA A 324 0.44 16.42 1.31
CA ALA A 324 1.38 16.94 0.30
C ALA A 324 2.84 16.49 0.53
N ASP A 325 3.09 15.58 1.47
CA ASP A 325 4.41 14.98 1.68
C ASP A 325 4.62 13.85 0.66
N TYR A 326 4.94 14.24 -0.57
CA TYR A 326 5.12 13.31 -1.68
C TYR A 326 6.32 12.40 -1.49
N ASP A 327 7.35 12.84 -0.74
CA ASP A 327 8.53 12.06 -0.44
C ASP A 327 8.16 10.91 0.49
N LEU A 328 7.50 11.23 1.60
CA LEU A 328 6.99 10.22 2.53
C LEU A 328 6.07 9.22 1.80
N ARG A 329 5.15 9.72 0.96
CA ARG A 329 4.24 8.87 0.18
C ARG A 329 4.98 7.95 -0.78
N ALA A 330 5.96 8.46 -1.52
CA ALA A 330 6.74 7.70 -2.49
C ALA A 330 7.64 6.65 -1.80
N GLY A 331 8.33 7.05 -0.72
CA GLY A 331 9.16 6.16 0.10
C GLY A 331 8.36 4.98 0.65
N TRP A 332 7.18 5.25 1.22
CA TRP A 332 6.29 4.19 1.67
C TRP A 332 5.75 3.33 0.54
N SER A 333 5.37 3.93 -0.58
CA SER A 333 4.88 3.15 -1.72
C SER A 333 5.94 2.19 -2.25
N TYR A 334 7.21 2.59 -2.21
CA TYR A 334 8.35 1.74 -2.59
C TYR A 334 8.65 0.63 -1.58
N LEU A 335 8.63 0.93 -0.28
CA LEU A 335 8.96 -0.06 0.78
C LEU A 335 7.79 -0.97 1.16
N GLY A 336 6.55 -0.50 1.08
CA GLY A 336 5.38 -1.21 1.56
C GLY A 336 4.06 -0.56 1.15
N LEU A 337 3.37 -1.19 0.19
CA LEU A 337 2.03 -0.79 -0.23
C LEU A 337 0.98 -1.16 0.84
N GLY A 338 0.09 -0.23 1.16
CA GLY A 338 -1.05 -0.49 2.04
C GLY A 338 -0.70 -0.59 3.53
N GLY A 339 0.25 0.24 3.98
CA GLY A 339 0.54 0.42 5.41
C GLY A 339 -0.72 0.80 6.19
N ASN A 340 -0.85 0.33 7.44
CA ASN A 340 -2.01 0.67 8.26
C ASN A 340 -1.91 2.11 8.77
N LEU A 341 -3.08 2.72 8.99
CA LEU A 341 -3.17 3.93 9.78
C LEU A 341 -2.64 3.66 11.20
N ILE A 342 -2.05 4.68 11.82
CA ILE A 342 -1.47 4.56 13.16
C ILE A 342 -2.51 4.16 14.21
N GLU A 343 -3.78 4.56 14.05
CA GLU A 343 -4.84 4.18 14.98
C GLU A 343 -5.23 2.71 14.88
N ASP A 344 -4.90 2.04 13.77
CA ASP A 344 -5.25 0.63 13.54
C ASP A 344 -4.10 -0.30 13.91
N ALA A 345 -2.86 0.11 13.63
CA ALA A 345 -1.67 -0.60 14.08
C ALA A 345 -0.37 0.23 14.01
N PHE A 346 0.48 0.07 15.02
CA PHE A 346 1.81 0.68 15.12
C PHE A 346 2.90 -0.38 15.04
N TYR A 347 3.95 -0.12 14.22
CA TYR A 347 4.96 -1.11 13.84
C TYR A 347 6.42 -0.69 14.11
N PRO A 348 6.85 -0.48 15.37
CA PRO A 348 8.27 -0.29 15.65
C PRO A 348 9.10 -1.48 15.16
N LEU A 349 10.16 -1.19 14.40
CA LEU A 349 11.12 -2.19 13.94
C LEU A 349 12.49 -1.90 14.55
N THR A 350 13.19 -2.92 15.03
CA THR A 350 14.56 -2.79 15.51
C THR A 350 15.49 -3.80 14.85
N ARG A 351 16.72 -3.36 14.59
CA ARG A 351 17.85 -4.14 14.07
C ARG A 351 19.08 -4.03 14.98
N VAL A 352 18.98 -3.27 16.06
CA VAL A 352 20.13 -2.88 16.89
C VAL A 352 19.81 -3.02 18.38
N ASP A 353 20.86 -3.17 19.18
CA ASP A 353 20.78 -3.19 20.64
C ASP A 353 20.96 -1.79 21.26
N GLN A 354 21.12 -1.73 22.58
CA GLN A 354 21.26 -0.48 23.35
C GLN A 354 22.49 0.37 22.99
N ASN A 355 23.47 -0.20 22.28
CA ASN A 355 24.69 0.48 21.85
C ASN A 355 24.69 0.79 20.33
N ASP A 356 23.55 0.62 19.66
CA ASP A 356 23.41 0.68 18.20
C ASP A 356 24.19 -0.41 17.44
N ASP A 357 24.62 -1.48 18.13
CA ASP A 357 25.24 -2.65 17.50
C ASP A 357 24.18 -3.54 16.86
N GLU A 358 24.47 -4.12 15.69
CA GLU A 358 23.56 -5.02 14.98
C GLU A 358 23.18 -6.25 15.85
N LEU A 359 21.89 -6.59 15.87
CA LEU A 359 21.37 -7.76 16.56
C LEU A 359 21.84 -9.05 15.88
N HIS A 360 22.53 -9.92 16.63
CA HIS A 360 23.13 -11.14 16.10
C HIS A 360 22.99 -12.34 17.05
N GLY A 361 22.73 -13.54 16.51
CA GLY A 361 22.43 -14.77 17.27
C GLY A 361 23.51 -15.29 18.22
N ASP A 362 24.76 -14.85 18.02
CA ASP A 362 25.91 -15.13 18.90
C ASP A 362 25.81 -14.48 20.29
N HIS A 363 24.78 -13.66 20.51
CA HIS A 363 24.56 -12.92 21.74
C HIS A 363 23.19 -13.23 22.35
N LYS A 364 23.05 -12.85 23.63
CA LYS A 364 21.81 -12.99 24.40
C LYS A 364 21.28 -11.59 24.66
N TYR A 365 20.00 -11.38 24.44
CA TYR A 365 19.36 -10.09 24.61
C TYR A 365 18.11 -10.20 25.46
N VAL A 366 17.74 -9.10 26.10
CA VAL A 366 16.50 -8.96 26.87
C VAL A 366 15.81 -7.66 26.48
N LEU A 367 14.50 -7.72 26.27
CA LEU A 367 13.63 -6.55 26.24
C LEU A 367 12.77 -6.58 27.49
N THR A 368 12.85 -5.51 28.29
CA THR A 368 12.10 -5.40 29.55
C THR A 368 10.99 -4.36 29.40
N PHE A 369 9.74 -4.80 29.46
CA PHE A 369 8.61 -3.91 29.67
C PHE A 369 8.36 -3.76 31.17
N GLU A 370 8.74 -2.60 31.71
CA GLU A 370 8.47 -2.26 33.10
C GLU A 370 6.97 -2.25 33.40
N ASN A 371 6.62 -2.51 34.67
CA ASN A 371 5.23 -2.40 35.11
C ASN A 371 4.72 -0.96 34.89
N GLY A 372 3.60 -0.82 34.19
CA GLY A 372 3.06 0.47 33.75
C GLY A 372 3.65 1.01 32.44
N ASN A 373 4.60 0.30 31.81
CA ASN A 373 5.19 0.66 30.50
C ASN A 373 5.05 -0.46 29.45
N MET A 374 4.00 -1.27 29.55
CA MET A 374 3.63 -2.27 28.53
C MET A 374 3.23 -1.58 27.20
N PRO A 375 3.31 -2.28 26.05
CA PRO A 375 2.81 -1.74 24.78
C PRO A 375 1.36 -1.27 24.93
N PRO A 376 1.03 0.00 24.66
CA PRO A 376 -0.28 0.54 25.00
C PRO A 376 -1.28 0.21 23.89
N GLU A 377 -2.09 -0.83 24.10
CA GLU A 377 -2.98 -1.40 23.09
C GLU A 377 -4.47 -1.35 23.52
N ASN A 378 -5.38 -1.26 22.56
CA ASN A 378 -6.80 -1.49 22.78
C ASN A 378 -7.25 -2.88 22.28
N ALA A 379 -6.43 -3.56 21.47
CA ALA A 379 -6.72 -4.91 20.98
C ALA A 379 -5.72 -5.95 21.51
N PHE A 380 -4.49 -5.92 21.00
CA PHE A 380 -3.40 -6.81 21.40
C PHE A 380 -2.05 -6.26 20.90
N TRP A 381 -0.95 -6.83 21.34
CA TRP A 381 0.36 -6.63 20.70
C TRP A 381 1.05 -7.96 20.42
N SER A 382 2.00 -7.93 19.50
CA SER A 382 2.91 -9.03 19.23
C SER A 382 4.32 -8.53 18.96
N LEU A 383 5.32 -9.37 19.23
CA LEU A 383 6.71 -9.16 18.86
C LEU A 383 7.16 -10.34 18.02
N THR A 384 7.53 -10.09 16.77
CA THR A 384 7.89 -11.13 15.79
C THR A 384 9.38 -11.09 15.48
N MET A 385 9.99 -12.26 15.35
CA MET A 385 11.40 -12.45 14.98
C MET A 385 11.55 -12.72 13.48
N TYR A 386 12.56 -12.10 12.87
CA TYR A 386 12.93 -12.33 11.47
C TYR A 386 14.44 -12.47 11.29
N ASP A 387 14.85 -13.19 10.24
CA ASP A 387 16.24 -13.16 9.75
C ASP A 387 16.59 -11.80 9.13
N ALA A 388 17.85 -11.62 8.68
CA ALA A 388 18.32 -10.37 8.06
C ALA A 388 17.52 -9.96 6.80
N ASP A 389 16.93 -10.93 6.11
CA ASP A 389 16.13 -10.76 4.90
C ASP A 389 14.63 -10.60 5.20
N ALA A 390 14.27 -10.45 6.48
CA ALA A 390 12.91 -10.26 6.99
C ALA A 390 11.97 -11.46 6.77
N TYR A 391 12.49 -12.68 6.79
CA TYR A 391 11.67 -13.92 6.82
C TYR A 391 11.61 -14.54 8.21
N LEU A 392 10.55 -15.32 8.48
CA LEU A 392 10.41 -16.06 9.72
C LEU A 392 11.54 -17.08 9.90
N VAL A 393 11.95 -17.27 11.14
CA VAL A 393 13.11 -18.09 11.51
C VAL A 393 12.66 -19.44 12.02
N GLU A 394 12.98 -20.50 11.28
CA GLU A 394 12.73 -21.88 11.72
C GLU A 394 13.37 -22.13 13.09
N ASN A 395 12.61 -22.71 14.01
CA ASN A 395 13.09 -22.96 15.37
C ASN A 395 12.38 -24.15 16.04
N PRO A 396 12.98 -24.75 17.08
CA PRO A 396 12.44 -25.96 17.70
C PRO A 396 11.07 -25.81 18.39
N LEU A 397 10.59 -24.59 18.60
CA LEU A 397 9.29 -24.32 19.21
C LEU A 397 8.20 -24.04 18.18
N ASP A 398 8.55 -23.95 16.89
CA ASP A 398 7.65 -23.45 15.83
C ASP A 398 7.01 -22.10 16.24
N ARG A 399 7.79 -21.26 16.95
CA ARG A 399 7.34 -19.99 17.54
C ARG A 399 8.04 -18.83 16.85
N TYR A 400 7.26 -18.02 16.15
CA TYR A 400 7.80 -16.86 15.42
C TYR A 400 7.43 -15.52 16.05
N ALA A 401 6.47 -15.50 16.97
CA ALA A 401 6.08 -14.32 17.71
C ALA A 401 5.71 -14.64 19.17
N LEU A 402 5.76 -13.62 20.02
CA LEU A 402 5.15 -13.58 21.34
C LEU A 402 4.10 -12.48 21.38
N SER A 403 3.04 -12.67 22.16
CA SER A 403 1.93 -11.71 22.25
C SER A 403 1.35 -11.68 23.66
N ASN A 404 0.68 -10.59 24.05
CA ASN A 404 -0.18 -10.58 25.25
C ASN A 404 -1.39 -11.54 25.17
N LYS A 405 -1.56 -12.24 24.05
CA LYS A 405 -2.49 -13.36 23.88
C LYS A 405 -1.84 -14.74 24.06
N THR A 406 -0.54 -14.80 24.34
CA THR A 406 0.19 -16.04 24.64
C THR A 406 0.42 -16.19 26.14
N ASP A 407 0.78 -17.40 26.58
CA ASP A 407 1.09 -17.72 28.00
C ASP A 407 2.43 -17.11 28.46
N LEU A 408 2.45 -15.78 28.60
CA LEU A 408 3.60 -15.03 29.11
C LEU A 408 3.72 -15.15 30.63
N LYS A 409 4.96 -15.20 31.12
CA LYS A 409 5.29 -15.17 32.54
C LYS A 409 5.77 -13.79 32.96
N TYR A 410 5.08 -13.18 33.91
CA TYR A 410 5.48 -11.89 34.47
C TYR A 410 6.40 -12.08 35.67
N GLU A 411 7.29 -11.12 35.87
CA GLU A 411 8.13 -11.03 37.06
C GLU A 411 7.29 -10.65 38.29
N ALA A 412 7.86 -10.82 39.49
CA ALA A 412 7.16 -10.55 40.74
C ALA A 412 6.75 -9.07 40.92
N ASP A 413 7.45 -8.14 40.26
CA ASP A 413 7.14 -6.71 40.26
C ASP A 413 6.11 -6.29 39.18
N GLY A 414 5.65 -7.25 38.38
CA GLY A 414 4.72 -7.05 37.27
C GLY A 414 5.38 -6.65 35.95
N SER A 415 6.72 -6.58 35.89
CA SER A 415 7.44 -6.40 34.62
C SER A 415 7.37 -7.66 33.75
N LEU A 416 7.61 -7.48 32.45
CA LEU A 416 7.73 -8.56 31.48
C LEU A 416 9.11 -8.52 30.84
N LYS A 417 9.85 -9.62 30.96
CA LYS A 417 11.13 -9.82 30.27
C LYS A 417 10.94 -10.77 29.11
N ILE A 418 11.30 -10.32 27.92
CA ILE A 418 11.35 -11.16 26.71
C ILE A 418 12.81 -11.45 26.40
N TYR A 419 13.14 -12.71 26.16
CA TYR A 419 14.50 -13.17 25.89
C TYR A 419 14.69 -13.46 24.41
N PHE A 420 15.78 -12.97 23.82
CA PHE A 420 16.18 -13.27 22.45
C PHE A 420 17.57 -13.89 22.44
N GLN A 421 17.66 -15.11 21.96
CA GLN A 421 18.92 -15.86 21.85
C GLN A 421 18.70 -17.08 20.96
N HIS A 422 19.76 -17.53 20.29
CA HIS A 422 19.73 -18.76 19.49
C HIS A 422 19.63 -20.01 20.36
N GLU A 423 20.50 -20.11 21.38
CA GLU A 423 20.49 -21.24 22.31
C GLU A 423 19.22 -21.25 23.16
N ARG A 424 18.64 -22.43 23.42
CA ARG A 424 17.52 -22.58 24.36
C ARG A 424 17.95 -22.10 25.77
N PRO A 425 17.20 -21.18 26.41
CA PRO A 425 17.50 -20.74 27.78
C PRO A 425 17.07 -21.80 28.81
N SER A 426 17.29 -21.51 30.09
CA SER A 426 16.78 -22.34 31.19
C SER A 426 15.24 -22.42 31.15
N GLU A 427 14.69 -23.54 31.63
CA GLU A 427 13.25 -23.85 31.50
C GLU A 427 12.31 -22.79 32.11
N ASP A 428 12.76 -22.05 33.11
CA ASP A 428 12.02 -20.94 33.71
C ASP A 428 11.79 -19.78 32.71
N LYS A 429 12.68 -19.58 31.74
CA LYS A 429 12.64 -18.48 30.75
C LYS A 429 11.97 -18.84 29.43
N VAL A 430 11.77 -20.13 29.15
CA VAL A 430 11.25 -20.62 27.85
C VAL A 430 9.89 -20.02 27.48
N ALA A 431 9.04 -19.73 28.47
CA ALA A 431 7.74 -19.10 28.23
C ALA A 431 7.85 -17.76 27.48
N ASN A 432 8.84 -16.93 27.83
CA ASN A 432 9.06 -15.61 27.23
C ASN A 432 10.27 -15.59 26.27
N TRP A 433 10.75 -16.75 25.85
CA TRP A 433 11.83 -16.85 24.89
C TRP A 433 11.28 -16.78 23.47
N LEU A 434 11.83 -15.86 22.68
CA LEU A 434 11.62 -15.78 21.24
C LEU A 434 12.91 -16.23 20.54
N PRO A 435 12.94 -17.43 19.94
CA PRO A 435 14.15 -18.00 19.35
C PRO A 435 14.71 -17.14 18.22
N ALA A 436 16.00 -16.78 18.31
CA ALA A 436 16.72 -16.04 17.28
C ALA A 436 17.49 -17.02 16.35
N PRO A 437 17.79 -16.62 15.10
CA PRO A 437 18.71 -17.39 14.25
C PRO A 437 20.14 -17.29 14.78
N GLU A 438 21.08 -18.08 14.24
CA GLU A 438 22.52 -17.92 14.55
C GLU A 438 23.08 -16.60 14.01
N GLY A 439 22.54 -16.11 12.88
CA GLY A 439 23.01 -14.90 12.20
C GLY A 439 22.34 -13.60 12.68
N THR A 440 22.50 -12.56 11.86
CA THR A 440 21.81 -11.28 12.04
C THR A 440 20.31 -11.45 12.02
N PHE A 441 19.61 -10.74 12.90
CA PHE A 441 18.16 -10.76 12.99
C PHE A 441 17.57 -9.38 13.17
N MET A 442 16.26 -9.27 12.98
CA MET A 442 15.50 -8.09 13.30
C MET A 442 14.19 -8.46 13.98
N MET A 443 13.59 -7.49 14.65
CA MET A 443 12.32 -7.68 15.33
C MET A 443 11.35 -6.57 14.98
N THR A 444 10.07 -6.92 14.88
CA THR A 444 8.99 -5.95 14.74
C THR A 444 8.01 -6.13 15.87
N LEU A 445 7.83 -5.07 16.67
CA LEU A 445 6.72 -4.96 17.60
C LEU A 445 5.51 -4.47 16.82
N ARG A 446 4.36 -5.09 17.04
CA ARG A 446 3.08 -4.70 16.46
C ARG A 446 2.13 -4.39 17.59
N VAL A 447 1.62 -3.16 17.65
CA VAL A 447 0.62 -2.75 18.64
C VAL A 447 -0.68 -2.49 17.88
N TYR A 448 -1.69 -3.34 18.07
CA TYR A 448 -2.95 -3.27 17.35
C TYR A 448 -3.96 -2.41 18.10
N ALA A 449 -4.60 -1.50 17.36
CA ALA A 449 -5.39 -0.41 17.91
C ALA A 449 -4.66 0.31 19.07
N PRO A 450 -3.46 0.87 18.83
CA PRO A 450 -2.65 1.46 19.89
C PRO A 450 -3.40 2.60 20.59
N LYS A 451 -3.10 2.84 21.87
CA LYS A 451 -3.61 4.02 22.59
C LYS A 451 -2.90 5.28 22.12
N GLU A 452 -3.50 6.43 22.41
CA GLU A 452 -3.05 7.75 21.95
C GLU A 452 -1.57 8.04 22.26
N ASN A 453 -1.06 7.61 23.41
CA ASN A 453 0.33 7.83 23.79
C ASN A 453 1.35 7.11 22.88
N ALA A 454 1.01 5.96 22.27
CA ALA A 454 1.86 5.39 21.21
C ALA A 454 1.67 6.12 19.89
N GLN A 455 0.46 6.56 19.56
CA GLN A 455 0.16 7.26 18.30
C GLN A 455 0.87 8.61 18.19
N ASN A 456 0.98 9.34 19.30
CA ASN A 456 1.64 10.65 19.34
C ASN A 456 3.15 10.57 19.69
N GLY A 457 3.68 9.36 19.89
CA GLY A 457 5.09 9.11 20.15
C GLY A 457 5.57 9.42 21.56
N GLU A 458 4.67 9.57 22.54
CA GLU A 458 4.98 9.66 23.97
C GLU A 458 5.45 8.31 24.53
N TRP A 459 4.85 7.21 24.07
CA TRP A 459 5.29 5.85 24.34
C TRP A 459 6.12 5.33 23.17
N ILE A 460 7.30 4.81 23.49
CA ILE A 460 8.21 4.14 22.55
C ILE A 460 8.67 2.86 23.24
N PRO A 461 8.91 1.76 22.49
CA PRO A 461 9.42 0.56 23.11
C PRO A 461 10.76 0.82 23.85
N PRO A 462 11.02 0.07 24.94
CA PRO A 462 12.30 0.13 25.62
C PRO A 462 13.43 -0.36 24.71
N VAL A 463 14.67 0.00 25.07
CA VAL A 463 15.86 -0.50 24.37
C VAL A 463 15.98 -2.01 24.51
N VAL A 464 16.54 -2.67 23.50
CA VAL A 464 16.92 -4.08 23.58
C VAL A 464 18.30 -4.17 24.23
N GLU A 465 18.41 -4.89 25.34
CA GLU A 465 19.64 -4.98 26.13
C GLU A 465 20.41 -6.28 25.88
N LYS A 466 21.61 -6.18 25.30
CA LYS A 466 22.61 -7.24 25.24
C LYS A 466 23.09 -7.61 26.66
N GLN A 467 23.07 -8.92 26.96
CA GLN A 467 23.38 -9.51 28.27
C GLN A 467 24.83 -9.94 28.42
#